data_AF-A0A933SLP5-F1
#
_entry.id   AF-A0A933SLP5-F1
#
_cell.length_a   1.000
_cell.length_b   1.000
_cell.length_c   1.000
_cell.angle_alpha   90.00
_cell.angle_beta   90.00
_cell.angle_gamma   90.00
#
_symmetry.space_group_name_H-M   'P 1'
#
loop_
_entity.id
_entity.type
_entity.pdbx_description
1 polymer ?
#
loop_
_entity_poly.entity_id
_entity_poly.type
_entity_poly.pdbx_seq_one_letter_code
_entity_poly.pdbx_strand_id
1 'polypeptide(L)' 'KVTSILPGVTDTALTGSLDKATIEPSRLMTTEAIEKAVLFALTVPANVCPLEISVINQQTPWKVPIIPYQQQHPK' A
#
# COMPACT_ATOMS: atom_id res chain seq x y z
N LYS A 1 13.83 13.02 -13.77
CA LYS A 1 12.48 12.44 -13.58
C LYS A 1 12.25 12.30 -12.08
N VAL A 2 11.06 12.68 -11.58
CA VAL A 2 10.69 12.51 -10.17
C VAL A 2 9.36 11.77 -10.17
N THR A 3 9.33 10.64 -9.46
CA THR A 3 8.16 9.75 -9.38
C THR A 3 7.90 9.44 -7.91
N SER A 4 6.67 9.62 -7.46
CA SER A 4 6.22 9.20 -6.13
C SER A 4 5.70 7.76 -6.19
N ILE A 5 6.13 6.93 -5.25
CA ILE A 5 5.61 5.57 -5.07
C ILE A 5 4.81 5.56 -3.76
N LEU A 6 3.54 5.16 -3.84
CA LEU A 6 2.62 5.09 -2.70
C LEU A 6 2.30 3.63 -2.37
N PRO A 7 3.12 2.97 -1.54
CA PRO A 7 2.90 1.57 -1.19
C PRO A 7 1.76 1.44 -0.17
N GLY A 8 0.97 0.38 -0.34
CA GLY A 8 0.07 -0.11 0.70
C GLY A 8 0.84 -0.73 1.87
N VAL A 9 0.11 -1.25 2.85
CA VAL A 9 0.72 -1.90 4.02
C VAL A 9 1.49 -3.15 3.57
N THR A 10 2.80 -3.11 3.75
CA THR A 10 3.74 -4.08 3.18
C THR A 10 4.48 -4.78 4.30
N ASP A 11 4.63 -6.10 4.21
CA ASP A 11 5.34 -6.91 5.18
C ASP A 11 6.84 -6.58 5.16
N THR A 12 7.25 -5.72 6.09
CA THR A 12 8.62 -5.24 6.26
C THR A 12 8.93 -5.10 7.76
N ALA A 13 10.19 -4.86 8.10
CA ALA A 13 10.57 -4.56 9.47
C ALA A 13 9.81 -3.36 10.07
N LEU A 14 9.37 -2.40 9.25
CA LEU A 14 8.61 -1.23 9.69
C LEU A 14 7.20 -1.59 10.19
N THR A 15 6.59 -2.63 9.62
CA THR A 15 5.25 -3.10 10.00
C THR A 15 5.27 -4.13 11.13
N GLY A 16 6.45 -4.56 11.59
CA GLY A 16 6.60 -5.57 12.65
C GLY A 16 6.07 -5.16 14.02
N SER A 17 5.86 -3.85 14.25
CA SER A 17 5.27 -3.30 15.47
C SER A 17 3.75 -3.19 15.46
N LEU A 18 3.11 -3.50 14.33
CA LEU A 18 1.66 -3.38 14.20
C LEU A 18 0.94 -4.48 14.99
N ASP A 19 -0.24 -4.14 15.53
CA ASP A 19 -1.01 -5.06 16.37
C ASP A 19 -1.54 -6.24 15.54
N LYS A 20 -1.05 -7.43 15.87
CA LYS A 20 -1.42 -8.71 15.24
C LYS A 20 -2.90 -9.08 15.43
N ALA A 21 -3.59 -8.50 16.42
CA ALA A 21 -5.03 -8.69 16.59
C ALA A 21 -5.83 -7.90 15.53
N THR A 22 -5.30 -6.76 15.10
CA THR A 22 -5.96 -5.86 14.13
C THR A 22 -5.59 -6.15 12.68
N ILE A 23 -4.44 -6.79 12.45
CA ILE A 23 -3.94 -7.11 11.10
C ILE A 23 -4.20 -8.58 10.77
N GLU A 24 -4.47 -8.82 9.49
CA GLU A 24 -4.38 -10.13 8.85
C GLU A 24 -3.06 -10.23 8.08
N PRO A 25 -2.01 -10.88 8.63
CA PRO A 25 -0.68 -10.89 8.03
C PRO A 25 -0.66 -11.49 6.62
N SER A 26 -1.54 -12.45 6.34
CA SER A 26 -1.68 -13.06 5.00
C SER A 26 -2.14 -12.08 3.91
N ARG A 27 -2.68 -10.91 4.31
CA ARG A 27 -3.13 -9.84 3.41
C ARG A 27 -2.16 -8.68 3.29
N LEU A 28 -1.03 -8.72 4.00
CA LEU A 28 0.05 -7.77 3.79
C LEU A 28 0.65 -7.98 2.41
N MET A 29 1.05 -6.87 1.77
CA MET A 29 1.75 -6.95 0.50
C MET A 29 3.18 -7.44 0.71
N THR A 30 3.70 -8.20 -0.25
CA THR A 30 5.15 -8.45 -0.35
C THR A 30 5.85 -7.25 -0.98
N THR A 31 7.17 -7.13 -0.81
CA THR A 31 7.96 -6.04 -1.41
C THR A 31 8.03 -6.12 -2.94
N GLU A 32 7.83 -7.30 -3.51
CA GLU A 32 7.97 -7.57 -4.95
C GLU A 32 7.10 -6.64 -5.82
N ALA A 33 5.89 -6.33 -5.37
CA ALA A 33 5.00 -5.41 -6.10
C ALA A 33 5.57 -3.99 -6.17
N ILE A 34 6.21 -3.52 -5.10
CA ILE A 34 6.85 -2.21 -5.03
C ILE A 34 8.10 -2.21 -5.91
N GLU A 35 8.92 -3.26 -5.84
CA GLU A 35 10.12 -3.42 -6.66
C GLU A 35 9.78 -3.36 -8.15
N LYS A 36 8.71 -4.07 -8.57
CA LYS A 36 8.19 -4.03 -9.94
C LYS A 36 7.72 -2.63 -10.35
N ALA A 37 7.09 -1.87 -9.46
CA ALA A 37 6.67 -0.49 -9.74
C ALA A 37 7.87 0.46 -9.91
N VAL A 38 8.92 0.28 -9.09
CA VAL A 38 10.17 1.02 -9.23
C VAL A 38 10.85 0.68 -10.56
N LEU A 39 10.98 -0.62 -10.88
CA LEU A 39 11.54 -1.07 -12.15
C LEU A 39 10.76 -0.53 -13.35
N PHE A 40 9.43 -0.53 -13.29
CA PHE A 40 8.60 0.11 -14.30
C PHE A 40 8.95 1.60 -14.45
N ALA A 41 8.95 2.38 -13.37
CA ALA A 41 9.25 3.81 -13.41
C ALA A 41 10.66 4.13 -13.95
N LEU A 42 11.62 3.24 -13.73
CA LEU A 42 12.99 3.36 -14.26
C LEU A 42 13.09 2.97 -15.74
N THR A 43 12.28 2.02 -16.20
CA THR A 43 12.37 1.45 -17.57
C THR A 43 11.55 2.20 -18.61
N VAL A 44 10.62 3.09 -18.21
CA VAL A 44 9.89 3.94 -19.16
C VAL A 44 10.84 4.83 -19.99
N PRO A 45 10.46 5.20 -21.24
CA PRO A 45 11.25 6.08 -22.08
C PRO A 45 11.70 7.38 -21.39
N ALA A 46 12.78 7.98 -21.88
CA ALA A 46 13.38 9.17 -21.25
C ALA A 46 12.42 10.38 -21.20
N ASN A 47 11.51 10.49 -22.16
CA ASN A 47 10.49 11.53 -22.25
C ASN A 47 9.18 11.20 -21.50
N VAL A 48 9.13 10.06 -20.80
CA VAL A 48 7.97 9.65 -19.99
C VAL A 48 8.34 9.68 -18.52
N CYS A 49 7.51 10.31 -17.70
CA CYS A 49 7.66 10.37 -16.25
C CYS A 49 6.33 10.07 -15.58
N PRO A 50 6.10 8.83 -15.11
CA PRO A 50 4.99 8.54 -14.20
C PRO A 50 5.15 9.44 -12.98
N LEU A 51 4.17 10.30 -12.71
CA LEU A 51 4.28 11.23 -11.58
C LEU A 51 4.05 10.50 -10.27
N GLU A 52 3.07 9.59 -10.25
CA GLU A 52 2.64 8.85 -9.07
C GLU A 52 2.24 7.42 -9.43
N ILE A 53 2.65 6.46 -8.61
CA ILE A 53 2.26 5.05 -8.73
C ILE A 53 1.81 4.55 -7.37
N SER A 54 0.51 4.26 -7.24
CA SER A 54 -0.04 3.63 -6.05
C SER A 54 0.00 2.11 -6.18
N VAL A 55 0.65 1.44 -5.25
CA VAL A 55 0.83 -0.01 -5.24
C VAL A 55 0.12 -0.55 -4.00
N ILE A 56 -1.16 -0.88 -4.14
CA ILE A 56 -2.05 -1.13 -2.99
C ILE A 56 -2.79 -2.46 -3.19
N ASN A 57 -2.91 -3.26 -2.13
CA ASN A 57 -3.76 -4.44 -2.12
C ASN A 57 -5.24 -4.02 -2.19
N GLN A 58 -6.02 -4.64 -3.09
CA GLN A 58 -7.45 -4.40 -3.19
C GLN A 58 -8.21 -4.87 -1.94
N GLN A 59 -7.64 -5.85 -1.21
CA GLN A 59 -8.17 -6.28 0.07
C GLN A 59 -7.47 -5.55 1.20
N THR A 60 -8.28 -5.02 2.12
CA THR A 60 -7.74 -4.37 3.31
C THR A 60 -7.05 -5.40 4.22
N PRO A 61 -5.84 -5.10 4.74
CA PRO A 61 -5.15 -5.97 5.68
C PRO A 61 -5.75 -5.90 7.09
N TRP A 62 -6.72 -5.02 7.33
CA TRP A 62 -7.31 -4.79 8.65
C TRP A 62 -8.49 -5.74 8.90
N LYS A 63 -8.53 -6.38 10.07
CA LYS A 63 -9.65 -7.21 10.57
C LYS A 63 -10.76 -6.36 11.17
N VAL A 64 -10.39 -5.23 11.74
CA VAL A 64 -11.27 -4.25 12.37
C VAL A 64 -10.98 -2.87 11.81
N PRO A 65 -11.97 -1.96 11.73
CA PRO A 65 -11.73 -0.58 11.34
C PRO A 65 -10.72 0.06 12.30
N ILE A 66 -9.57 0.53 11.79
CA ILE A 66 -8.57 1.24 12.62
C ILE A 66 -9.13 2.60 13.05
N ILE A 67 -9.93 3.22 12.18
CA ILE A 67 -10.61 4.47 12.46
C ILE A 67 -11.98 4.09 13.01
N PRO A 68 -12.31 4.39 14.28
CA PRO A 68 -13.63 4.16 14.85
C PRO A 68 -14.61 5.20 14.30
N TYR A 69 -14.87 5.15 13.00
CA TYR A 69 -15.86 5.98 12.35
C TYR A 69 -17.21 5.27 12.41
N GLN A 70 -18.12 5.76 13.23
CA GLN A 70 -19.52 5.36 13.15
C GLN A 70 -20.21 6.16 12.04
N GLN A 71 -20.51 5.50 10.92
CA GLN A 71 -21.29 6.10 9.85
C GLN A 71 -22.72 6.35 10.34
N GLN A 72 -23.03 7.61 10.68
CA GLN A 72 -24.40 8.02 10.98
C GLN A 72 -25.14 8.25 9.67
N HIS A 73 -26.05 7.36 9.32
CA HIS A 73 -26.99 7.59 8.23
C HIS A 73 -28.14 8.49 8.72
N PRO A 74 -28.54 9.52 7.96
CA PRO A 74 -29.81 10.20 8.19
C PRO A 74 -30.94 9.17 8.17
N LYS A 75 -31.91 9.31 9.07
CA LYS A 75 -33.17 8.54 9.02
C LYS A 75 -34.10 9.12 7.98
#